data_AF-E0VKV4-F1
#
_entry.id   AF-E0VKV4-F1
#
_cell.length_a   1.000
_cell.length_b   1.000
_cell.length_c   1.000
_cell.angle_alpha   90.00
_cell.angle_beta   90.00
_cell.angle_gamma   90.00
#
_symmetry.space_group_name_H-M   'P 1'
#
loop_
_entity.id
_entity.type
_entity.pdbx_description
1 polymer ?
#
loop_
_entity_poly.entity_id
_entity_poly.type
_entity_poly.pdbx_seq_one_letter_code
_entity_poly.pdbx_strand_id
1 'polypeptide(L)'
;MEDLFERHPIIGDGNCLFRAISLYLYGTQDHHMLLRYKAVAYLREHWKDVKNHLVIDRERLRDEDRYCREMETYGTYGTSVECFALSELYLGEGIVIRYIYNYWEIPKMVISNY
;
A
#
# COMPACT_ATOMS: atom_id res chain seq x y z
N MET A 1 3.62 8.79 -24.35
CA MET A 1 3.20 8.84 -22.93
C MET A 1 3.90 7.79 -22.08
N GLU A 2 4.71 6.89 -22.66
CA GLU A 2 5.53 5.91 -21.92
C GLU A 2 6.84 6.49 -21.37
N ASP A 3 7.27 7.68 -21.80
CA ASP A 3 8.56 8.29 -21.39
C ASP A 3 8.51 9.12 -20.10
N LEU A 4 7.42 9.06 -19.31
CA LEU A 4 7.28 9.83 -18.06
C LEU A 4 7.60 9.03 -16.79
N PHE A 5 7.78 7.71 -16.88
CA PHE A 5 7.96 6.85 -15.72
C PHE A 5 9.12 5.88 -15.90
N GLU A 6 9.99 5.82 -14.90
CA GLU A 6 11.02 4.80 -14.79
C GLU A 6 10.46 3.56 -14.06
N ARG A 7 10.78 2.35 -14.55
CA ARG A 7 10.39 1.11 -13.89
C ARG A 7 11.55 0.57 -13.08
N HIS A 8 11.31 0.30 -11.80
CA HIS A 8 12.28 -0.35 -10.92
C HIS A 8 11.82 -1.77 -10.55
N PRO A 9 12.74 -2.75 -10.54
CA PRO A 9 12.41 -4.11 -10.11
C PRO A 9 12.14 -4.17 -8.60
N ILE A 10 11.09 -4.87 -8.20
CA ILE A 10 10.69 -5.08 -6.81
C ILE A 10 10.75 -6.58 -6.49
N ILE A 11 11.22 -6.91 -5.28
CA ILE A 11 11.27 -8.30 -4.82
C ILE A 11 9.84 -8.85 -4.68
N GLY A 12 9.58 -9.98 -5.34
CA GLY A 12 8.28 -10.66 -5.36
C GLY A 12 8.06 -11.62 -4.19
N ASP A 13 8.12 -11.12 -2.95
CA ASP A 13 8.02 -11.93 -1.72
C ASP A 13 6.72 -11.69 -0.92
N GLY A 14 5.69 -11.15 -1.58
CA GLY A 14 4.43 -10.76 -0.94
C GLY A 14 4.48 -9.42 -0.20
N ASN A 15 5.66 -8.78 -0.08
CA ASN A 15 5.81 -7.43 0.48
C ASN A 15 5.87 -6.34 -0.59
N CYS A 16 5.59 -6.67 -1.86
CA CYS A 16 5.87 -5.81 -3.01
C CYS A 16 5.27 -4.40 -2.92
N LEU A 17 4.04 -4.24 -2.38
CA LEU A 17 3.43 -2.93 -2.13
C LEU A 17 4.35 -2.06 -1.26
N PHE A 18 4.71 -2.58 -0.09
CA PHE A 18 5.52 -1.86 0.89
C PHE A 18 6.96 -1.67 0.41
N ARG A 19 7.51 -2.62 -0.34
CA ARG A 19 8.86 -2.50 -0.94
C ARG A 19 8.91 -1.42 -2.00
N ALA A 20 7.89 -1.30 -2.84
CA ALA A 20 7.80 -0.25 -3.84
C ALA A 20 7.68 1.13 -3.21
N ILE A 21 6.88 1.27 -2.15
CA ILE A 21 6.78 2.53 -1.39
C ILE A 21 8.09 2.84 -0.66
N SER A 22 8.72 1.83 -0.05
CA SER A 22 10.04 1.98 0.59
C SER A 22 11.09 2.47 -0.38
N LEU A 23 11.12 1.89 -1.60
CA LEU A 23 12.07 2.29 -2.62
C LEU A 23 11.90 3.75 -3.01
N TYR A 24 10.66 4.21 -3.14
CA TYR A 24 10.37 5.61 -3.44
C TYR A 24 10.77 6.56 -2.31
N LEU A 25 10.38 6.24 -1.06
CA LEU A 25 10.61 7.11 0.10
C LEU A 25 12.07 7.14 0.56
N TYR A 26 12.76 6.00 0.47
CA TYR A 26 14.04 5.79 1.14
C TYR A 26 15.17 5.35 0.20
N GLY A 27 14.90 5.18 -1.10
CA GLY A 27 15.89 4.66 -2.04
C GLY A 27 16.28 3.19 -1.81
N THR A 28 15.58 2.48 -0.91
CA THR A 28 15.81 1.06 -0.61
C THR A 28 14.49 0.33 -0.38
N GLN A 29 14.42 -0.97 -0.66
CA GLN A 29 13.26 -1.82 -0.38
C GLN A 29 13.20 -2.31 1.09
N ASP A 30 14.21 -2.02 1.90
CA ASP A 30 14.42 -2.66 3.21
C ASP A 30 13.49 -2.17 4.33
N HIS A 31 12.86 -1.00 4.18
CA HIS A 31 11.92 -0.46 5.18
C HIS A 31 10.48 -1.00 5.00
N HIS A 32 10.29 -2.05 4.21
CA HIS A 32 8.96 -2.59 3.91
C HIS A 32 8.19 -3.04 5.16
N MET A 33 8.86 -3.63 6.17
CA MET A 33 8.18 -4.02 7.43
C MET A 33 7.78 -2.81 8.26
N LEU A 34 8.64 -1.78 8.32
CA LEU A 34 8.31 -0.53 9.00
C LEU A 34 7.04 0.10 8.39
N LEU A 35 6.98 0.18 7.06
CA LEU A 35 5.81 0.71 6.35
C LEU A 35 4.57 -0.15 6.57
N ARG A 36 4.70 -1.49 6.59
CA ARG A 36 3.61 -2.41 6.93
C ARG A 36 3.05 -2.11 8.32
N TYR A 37 3.91 -1.97 9.33
CA TYR A 37 3.46 -1.67 10.69
C TYR A 37 2.82 -0.28 10.81
N LYS A 38 3.37 0.73 10.13
CA LYS A 38 2.74 2.06 10.06
C LYS A 38 1.36 2.00 9.42
N ALA A 39 1.20 1.27 8.32
CA ALA A 39 -0.08 1.09 7.68
C ALA A 39 -1.08 0.43 8.63
N VAL A 40 -0.72 -0.70 9.27
CA VAL A 40 -1.61 -1.39 10.20
C VAL A 40 -1.98 -0.52 11.41
N ALA A 41 -1.03 0.24 11.97
CA ALA A 41 -1.32 1.18 13.06
C ALA A 41 -2.39 2.20 12.64
N TYR A 42 -2.24 2.80 11.46
CA TYR A 42 -3.25 3.71 10.91
C TYR A 42 -4.61 3.01 10.70
N LEU A 43 -4.61 1.76 10.23
CA LEU A 43 -5.85 1.00 10.05
C LEU A 43 -6.59 0.76 11.36
N ARG A 44 -5.88 0.44 12.44
CA ARG A 44 -6.48 0.25 13.77
C ARG A 44 -7.09 1.54 14.32
N GLU A 45 -6.49 2.69 14.01
CA GLU A 45 -7.00 3.99 14.46
C GLU A 45 -8.19 4.48 13.62
N HIS A 46 -8.20 4.14 12.32
CA HIS A 46 -9.13 4.70 11.33
C HIS A 46 -10.01 3.66 10.63
N TRP A 47 -10.16 2.45 11.19
CA TRP A 47 -10.76 1.30 10.50
C TRP A 47 -12.12 1.60 9.86
N LYS A 48 -13.00 2.31 10.59
CA LYS A 48 -14.36 2.64 10.13
C LYS A 48 -14.36 3.47 8.85
N ASP A 49 -13.36 4.33 8.70
CA ASP A 49 -13.24 5.25 7.57
C ASP A 49 -12.55 4.54 6.39
N VAL A 50 -11.55 3.69 6.68
CA VAL A 50 -10.67 3.13 5.65
C VAL A 50 -11.17 1.81 5.06
N LYS A 51 -11.88 0.96 5.83
CA LYS A 51 -12.22 -0.42 5.41
C LYS A 51 -12.95 -0.50 4.07
N ASN A 52 -13.73 0.52 3.71
CA ASN A 52 -14.52 0.55 2.48
C ASN A 52 -13.65 0.78 1.23
N HIS A 53 -12.37 1.13 1.39
CA HIS A 53 -11.40 1.19 0.31
C HIS A 53 -10.91 -0.20 -0.12
N LEU A 54 -11.23 -1.27 0.62
CA LEU A 54 -10.93 -2.62 0.16
C LEU A 54 -11.86 -3.00 -1.00
N VAL A 55 -11.28 -3.15 -2.18
CA VAL A 55 -12.03 -3.48 -3.40
C VAL A 55 -12.30 -4.99 -3.51
N ILE A 56 -11.49 -5.83 -2.84
CA ILE A 56 -11.47 -7.29 -2.98
C ILE A 56 -11.72 -7.95 -1.62
N ASP A 57 -12.54 -8.99 -1.56
CA ASP A 57 -12.74 -9.81 -0.35
C ASP A 57 -13.30 -9.03 0.86
N ARG A 58 -14.55 -8.57 0.73
CA ARG A 58 -15.26 -7.83 1.78
C ARG A 58 -15.54 -8.65 3.03
N GLU A 59 -15.43 -9.98 3.00
CA GLU A 59 -15.64 -10.81 4.19
C GLU A 59 -14.51 -10.62 5.20
N ARG A 60 -13.27 -10.42 4.73
CA ARG A 60 -12.12 -10.11 5.59
C ARG A 60 -12.28 -8.79 6.37
N LEU A 61 -13.17 -7.90 5.95
CA LEU A 61 -13.44 -6.62 6.63
C LEU A 61 -14.35 -6.73 7.86
N ARG A 62 -14.94 -7.91 8.10
CA ARG A 62 -15.88 -8.08 9.22
C ARG A 62 -15.19 -8.14 10.58
N ASP A 63 -13.90 -8.45 10.58
CA ASP A 63 -13.09 -8.62 11.78
C ASP A 63 -11.80 -7.81 11.62
N GLU A 64 -11.83 -6.58 12.14
CA GLU A 64 -10.71 -5.64 12.13
C GLU A 64 -9.44 -6.24 12.75
N ASP A 65 -9.59 -6.88 13.90
CA ASP A 65 -8.46 -7.41 14.66
C ASP A 65 -7.80 -8.55 13.91
N ARG A 66 -8.61 -9.45 13.35
CA ARG A 66 -8.11 -10.53 12.49
C ARG A 66 -7.42 -9.96 11.26
N TYR A 67 -8.02 -9.00 10.58
CA TYR A 67 -7.44 -8.37 9.39
C TYR A 67 -6.07 -7.76 9.71
N CYS A 68 -5.97 -6.97 10.78
CA CYS A 68 -4.74 -6.30 11.16
C CYS A 68 -3.64 -7.30 11.56
N ARG A 69 -3.96 -8.35 12.30
CA ARG A 69 -2.99 -9.41 12.66
C ARG A 69 -2.49 -10.18 11.43
N GLU A 70 -3.39 -10.50 10.50
CA GLU A 70 -2.99 -11.11 9.23
C GLU A 70 -2.08 -10.17 8.42
N MET A 71 -2.41 -8.87 8.39
CA MET A 71 -1.63 -7.86 7.66
C MET A 71 -0.28 -7.53 8.31
N GLU A 72 -0.10 -7.75 9.62
CA GLU A 72 1.19 -7.66 10.30
C GLU A 72 2.15 -8.80 9.92
N THR A 73 1.63 -9.90 9.36
CA THR A 73 2.43 -11.07 8.98
C THR A 73 3.29 -10.79 7.75
N TYR A 74 4.58 -11.16 7.83
CA TYR A 74 5.53 -11.03 6.72
C TYR A 74 5.02 -11.78 5.48
N GLY A 75 5.12 -11.13 4.32
CA GLY A 75 4.70 -11.72 3.05
C GLY A 75 3.20 -11.73 2.79
N THR A 76 2.35 -11.24 3.71
CA THR A 76 0.93 -11.01 3.41
C THR A 76 0.80 -9.91 2.36
N TYR A 77 0.19 -10.23 1.21
CA TYR A 77 -0.02 -9.26 0.15
C TYR A 77 -0.84 -8.06 0.65
N GLY A 78 -0.30 -6.86 0.49
CA GLY A 78 -1.03 -5.62 0.73
C GLY A 78 -2.11 -5.38 -0.32
N THR A 79 -3.09 -4.56 0.03
CA THR A 79 -4.27 -4.26 -0.77
C THR A 79 -4.40 -2.75 -0.98
N SER A 80 -5.53 -2.33 -1.56
CA SER A 80 -5.89 -0.91 -1.68
C SER A 80 -6.04 -0.21 -0.31
N VAL A 81 -6.32 -0.94 0.76
CA VAL A 81 -6.50 -0.40 2.12
C VAL A 81 -5.17 0.13 2.66
N GLU A 82 -4.11 -0.67 2.59
CA GLU A 82 -2.78 -0.27 3.06
C GLU A 82 -2.18 0.83 2.19
N CYS A 83 -2.50 0.82 0.90
CA CYS A 83 -2.12 1.91 0.00
C CYS A 83 -2.78 3.23 0.40
N PHE A 84 -4.07 3.21 0.71
CA PHE A 84 -4.79 4.41 1.17
C PHE A 84 -4.21 4.89 2.50
N ALA A 85 -4.04 3.99 3.47
CA ALA A 85 -3.46 4.33 4.77
C ALA A 85 -2.07 4.98 4.65
N LEU A 86 -1.19 4.44 3.81
CA LEU A 86 0.12 5.04 3.56
C LEU A 86 0.01 6.36 2.79
N SER A 87 -0.92 6.48 1.85
CA SER A 87 -1.15 7.77 1.18
C SER A 87 -1.55 8.85 2.18
N GLU A 88 -2.46 8.56 3.11
CA GLU A 88 -2.89 9.51 4.14
C GLU A 88 -1.74 9.89 5.10
N LEU A 89 -0.95 8.90 5.52
CA LEU A 89 0.21 9.12 6.39
C LEU A 89 1.26 10.05 5.77
N TYR A 90 1.51 9.92 4.46
CA TYR A 90 2.55 10.67 3.76
C TYR A 90 2.02 11.86 2.95
N LEU A 91 0.70 12.12 2.96
CA LEU A 91 0.11 13.24 2.25
C LEU A 91 0.66 14.59 2.73
N GLY A 92 0.86 14.73 4.05
CA GLY A 92 1.47 15.92 4.65
C GLY A 92 2.93 16.15 4.25
N GLU A 93 3.60 15.11 3.75
CA GLU A 93 4.95 15.17 3.18
C GLU A 93 4.93 15.46 1.67
N GLY A 94 3.75 15.70 1.08
CA GLY A 94 3.57 16.00 -0.34
C GLY A 94 3.57 14.77 -1.25
N ILE A 95 3.47 13.57 -0.70
CA ILE A 95 3.61 12.30 -1.43
C ILE A 95 2.24 11.69 -1.70
N VAL A 96 2.00 11.34 -2.96
CA VAL A 96 0.74 10.77 -3.42
C VAL A 96 0.97 9.37 -3.95
N ILE A 97 0.24 8.40 -3.39
CA ILE A 97 0.29 6.99 -3.80
C ILE A 97 -1.07 6.64 -4.43
N ARG A 98 -1.10 6.28 -5.72
CA ARG A 98 -2.35 5.92 -6.42
C ARG A 98 -2.27 4.55 -7.05
N TYR A 99 -3.37 3.80 -6.97
CA TYR A 99 -3.63 2.65 -7.81
C TYR A 99 -4.45 3.07 -9.04
N ILE A 100 -3.92 2.84 -10.23
CA ILE A 100 -4.61 3.06 -11.49
C ILE A 100 -5.07 1.70 -12.01
N TYR A 101 -6.39 1.52 -12.05
CA TYR A 101 -7.03 0.38 -12.69
C TYR A 101 -7.38 0.76 -14.12
N ASN A 102 -6.92 -0.04 -15.08
CA ASN A 102 -7.31 0.08 -16.47
C ASN A 102 -7.73 -1.32 -16.93
N TYR A 103 -8.97 -1.47 -17.45
CA TYR A 103 -9.57 -2.79 -17.72
C TYR A 103 -8.76 -3.65 -18.71
N TRP A 104 -7.86 -3.03 -19.47
CA TRP A 104 -7.03 -3.67 -20.50
C TRP A 104 -5.56 -3.76 -20.11
N GLU A 105 -5.17 -3.32 -18.92
CA GLU A 105 -3.77 -3.33 -18.48
C GLU A 105 -3.61 -3.91 -17.07
N ILE A 106 -2.38 -4.35 -16.77
CA ILE A 106 -2.00 -4.71 -15.40
C ILE A 106 -2.15 -3.45 -14.53
N PRO A 107 -2.83 -3.51 -13.37
CA PRO A 107 -2.95 -2.38 -12.45
C PRO A 107 -1.58 -1.79 -12.11
N LYS A 108 -1.47 -0.46 -12.18
CA LYS A 108 -0.21 0.25 -11.94
C LYS A 108 -0.33 1.02 -10.64
N MET A 109 0.67 0.88 -9.77
CA MET A 109 0.85 1.80 -8.65
C MET A 109 1.75 2.94 -9.11
N VAL A 110 1.30 4.17 -8.90
CA VAL A 110 2.05 5.38 -9.21
C VAL A 110 2.32 6.11 -7.90
N ILE A 111 3.58 6.47 -7.67
CA ILE A 111 4.01 7.28 -6.54
C ILE A 111 4.65 8.56 -7.08
N SER A 112 4.16 9.71 -6.64
CA SER A 112 4.63 11.02 -7.11
C SER A 112 4.60 12.06 -6.00
N ASN A 113 5.41 13.11 -6.14
CA ASN A 113 5.30 14.32 -5.35
C ASN A 113 4.21 15.23 -5.97
N TYR A 114 3.59 16.07 -5.14
CA TYR A 114 2.80 17.22 -5.59
C TYR A 114 3.65 18.27 -6.31
#